data_AF-A0A9W8LNC1-F1
#
_entry.id   AF-A0A9W8LNC1-F1
#
_cell.length_a   1.000
_cell.length_b   1.000
_cell.length_c   1.000
_cell.angle_alpha   90.00
_cell.angle_beta   90.00
_cell.angle_gamma   90.00
#
_symmetry.space_group_name_H-M   'P 1'
#
loop_
_entity.id
_entity.type
_entity.pdbx_description
1 polymer ?
#
loop_
_entity_poly.entity_id
_entity_poly.type
_entity_poly.pdbx_seq_one_letter_code
_entity_poly.pdbx_strand_id
1 'polypeptide(L)'
;MASECFMSFLTSTRLSPRIVTAVDDIPLGSLYRVMMRPYTPLLGIVFYLAAVKTWERQNKKWAATATPEQRKAAGAGPGLKRLVVVHNLVLAVYSLWTFADFFPAVVQNVSEHGLKGGFCDSQWTLWNRKLLAHGFLFYLSKYYEFIDTAIILAKGRPAGRLQTFHHSGAVFIMWFGNYVQSPYLSFFVFENSIIHSLMYTYYTLTALGFKPPGKQILTGLQISQFYIALSAGLVYGLLPGCQDRPQTVFTYVFIAYILELIRLFTQFARKTYGPKPAADVAGKKTQ
;
A
#
# COMPACT_ATOMS: atom_id res chain seq x y z
N MET A 1 36.31 4.68 4.47
CA MET A 1 35.58 3.45 4.86
C MET A 1 34.14 3.67 5.27
N ALA A 2 33.79 4.34 6.38
CA ALA A 2 32.37 4.50 6.77
C ALA A 2 31.55 5.36 5.80
N SER A 3 32.13 6.47 5.31
CA SER A 3 31.53 7.34 4.28
C SER A 3 31.40 6.63 2.93
N GLU A 4 32.40 5.84 2.51
CA GLU A 4 32.38 5.07 1.26
C GLU A 4 31.37 3.92 1.31
N CYS A 5 31.26 3.22 2.44
CA CYS A 5 30.26 2.17 2.65
C CYS A 5 28.84 2.77 2.64
N PHE A 6 28.65 3.93 3.28
CA PHE A 6 27.38 4.65 3.26
C PHE A 6 27.01 5.14 1.85
N MET A 7 27.95 5.73 1.12
CA MET A 7 27.71 6.16 -0.27
C MET A 7 27.46 4.95 -1.18
N SER A 8 28.20 3.86 -1.02
CA SER A 8 27.97 2.60 -1.75
C SER A 8 26.58 2.02 -1.47
N PHE A 9 26.09 2.10 -0.23
CA PHE A 9 24.72 1.71 0.10
C PHE A 9 23.71 2.62 -0.59
N LEU A 10 23.89 3.95 -0.51
CA LEU A 10 22.99 4.94 -1.14
C LEU A 10 22.92 4.87 -2.67
N THR A 11 23.93 4.28 -3.31
CA THR A 11 24.00 4.14 -4.77
C THR A 11 23.76 2.70 -5.24
N SER A 12 23.73 1.71 -4.35
CA SER A 12 23.57 0.31 -4.75
C SER A 12 22.16 0.04 -5.27
N THR A 13 22.08 -0.60 -6.42
CA THR A 13 20.86 -1.25 -6.92
C THR A 13 21.19 -2.70 -7.29
N ARG A 14 22.15 -3.31 -6.57
CA ARG A 14 22.73 -4.60 -6.97
C ARG A 14 21.70 -5.71 -6.80
N LEU A 15 21.33 -6.30 -7.94
CA LEU A 15 20.52 -7.51 -8.00
C LEU A 15 21.37 -8.74 -7.68
N SER A 16 20.73 -9.75 -7.09
CA SER A 16 21.32 -11.07 -6.93
C SER A 16 21.67 -11.64 -8.32
N PRO A 17 22.82 -12.32 -8.47
CA PRO A 17 23.16 -12.99 -9.72
C PRO A 17 22.21 -14.15 -10.07
N ARG A 18 21.34 -14.55 -9.14
CA ARG A 18 20.26 -15.53 -9.37
C ARG A 18 19.05 -14.95 -10.10
N ILE A 19 18.99 -13.63 -10.23
CA ILE A 19 17.98 -12.96 -11.03
C ILE A 19 18.43 -13.02 -12.49
N VAL A 20 17.71 -13.80 -13.29
CA VAL A 20 18.00 -14.00 -14.72
C VAL A 20 17.19 -13.06 -15.61
N THR A 21 16.08 -12.53 -15.11
CA THR A 21 15.25 -11.56 -15.82
C THR A 21 15.92 -10.19 -15.79
N ALA A 22 16.20 -9.59 -16.95
CA ALA A 22 16.76 -8.25 -17.00
C ALA A 22 15.70 -7.21 -16.57
N VAL A 23 16.12 -6.22 -15.79
CA VAL A 23 15.21 -5.17 -15.32
C VAL A 23 14.72 -4.25 -16.44
N ASP A 24 15.44 -4.17 -17.55
CA ASP A 24 14.99 -3.38 -18.70
C ASP A 24 13.85 -4.11 -19.47
N ASP A 25 13.66 -5.41 -19.24
CA ASP A 25 12.62 -6.23 -19.88
C ASP A 25 11.28 -6.23 -19.11
N ILE A 26 11.28 -5.78 -17.85
CA ILE A 26 10.03 -5.66 -17.08
C ILE A 26 9.30 -4.35 -17.43
N PRO A 27 7.96 -4.29 -17.29
CA PRO A 27 7.23 -3.06 -17.58
C PRO A 27 7.72 -1.89 -16.72
N LEU A 28 7.93 -0.73 -17.34
CA LEU A 28 8.55 0.46 -16.73
C LEU A 28 9.98 0.23 -16.19
N GLY A 29 10.68 -0.78 -16.70
CA GLY A 29 12.04 -1.15 -16.31
C GLY A 29 13.08 -0.03 -16.38
N SER A 30 12.90 0.91 -17.31
CA SER A 30 13.76 2.11 -17.41
C SER A 30 13.77 2.97 -16.13
N LEU A 31 12.71 2.90 -15.32
CA LEU A 31 12.62 3.59 -14.03
C LEU A 31 13.25 2.80 -12.87
N TYR A 32 13.51 1.49 -13.05
CA TYR A 32 13.95 0.61 -11.96
C TYR A 32 15.19 1.16 -11.24
N ARG A 33 16.21 1.53 -12.03
CA ARG A 33 17.49 2.02 -11.50
C ARG A 33 17.35 3.30 -10.66
N VAL A 34 16.45 4.21 -11.01
CA VAL A 34 16.26 5.44 -10.23
C VAL A 34 15.35 5.21 -9.02
N MET A 35 14.29 4.42 -9.21
CA MET A 35 13.27 4.20 -8.18
C MET A 35 13.74 3.28 -7.05
N MET A 36 14.72 2.40 -7.33
CA MET A 36 15.29 1.48 -6.34
C MET A 36 16.46 2.06 -5.54
N ARG A 37 16.96 3.25 -5.88
CA ARG A 37 17.99 3.92 -5.07
C ARG A 37 17.41 4.29 -3.69
N PRO A 38 18.11 4.05 -2.58
CA PRO A 38 17.59 4.30 -1.23
C PRO A 38 17.07 5.71 -0.96
N TYR A 39 17.64 6.73 -1.60
CA TYR A 39 17.18 8.11 -1.40
C TYR A 39 15.81 8.38 -2.06
N THR A 40 15.43 7.66 -3.11
CA THR A 40 14.20 7.91 -3.86
C THR A 40 12.93 7.75 -3.02
N PRO A 41 12.69 6.63 -2.31
CA PRO A 41 11.54 6.49 -1.42
C PRO A 41 11.57 7.47 -0.26
N LEU A 42 12.75 7.79 0.29
CA LEU A 42 12.86 8.74 1.39
C LEU A 42 12.43 10.14 0.95
N LEU A 43 12.94 10.62 -0.20
CA LEU A 43 12.55 11.91 -0.76
C LEU A 43 11.07 11.94 -1.13
N GLY A 44 10.55 10.87 -1.73
CA GLY A 44 9.13 10.75 -2.06
C GLY A 44 8.22 10.82 -0.83
N ILE A 45 8.58 10.13 0.26
CA ILE A 45 7.84 10.16 1.52
C ILE A 45 7.91 11.54 2.17
N VAL A 46 9.10 12.15 2.23
CA VAL A 46 9.28 13.49 2.80
C VAL A 46 8.46 14.52 2.02
N PHE A 47 8.52 14.49 0.69
CA PHE A 47 7.72 15.35 -0.17
C PHE A 47 6.21 15.14 0.08
N TYR A 48 5.75 13.88 0.09
CA TYR A 48 4.36 13.54 0.37
C TYR A 48 3.88 14.09 1.71
N LEU A 49 4.60 13.83 2.81
CA LEU A 49 4.22 14.29 4.15
C LEU A 49 4.24 15.83 4.26
N ALA A 50 5.21 16.48 3.64
CA ALA A 50 5.28 17.94 3.57
C ALA A 50 4.11 18.53 2.79
N ALA A 51 3.75 17.93 1.65
CA ALA A 51 2.62 18.34 0.83
C ALA A 51 1.30 18.18 1.59
N VAL A 52 1.07 17.03 2.25
CA VAL A 52 -0.13 16.82 3.09
C VAL A 52 -0.22 17.87 4.19
N LYS A 53 0.87 18.06 4.96
CA LYS A 53 0.87 19.03 6.07
C LYS A 53 0.61 20.46 5.59
N THR A 54 1.17 20.83 4.45
CA THR A 54 1.00 22.17 3.87
C THR A 54 -0.43 22.37 3.38
N TRP A 55 -0.98 21.42 2.64
CA TRP A 55 -2.35 21.48 2.14
C TRP A 55 -3.36 21.44 3.30
N GLU A 56 -3.17 20.61 4.33
CA GLU A 56 -4.05 20.62 5.50
C GLU A 56 -4.05 21.97 6.23
N ARG A 57 -2.90 22.65 6.32
CA ARG A 57 -2.83 24.02 6.87
C ARG A 57 -3.62 25.01 6.01
N GLN A 58 -3.52 24.91 4.70
CA GLN A 58 -4.29 25.75 3.77
C GLN A 58 -5.79 25.49 3.91
N ASN A 59 -6.21 24.22 3.96
CA ASN A 59 -7.60 23.83 4.17
C ASN A 59 -8.15 24.35 5.50
N LYS A 60 -7.36 24.31 6.58
CA LYS A 60 -7.76 24.89 7.88
C LYS A 60 -7.96 26.40 7.82
N LYS A 61 -7.03 27.13 7.18
CA LYS A 61 -7.14 28.58 6.98
C LYS A 61 -8.38 28.94 6.16
N TRP A 62 -8.58 28.24 5.04
CA TRP A 62 -9.76 28.42 4.18
C TRP A 62 -11.07 28.08 4.91
N ALA A 63 -11.11 26.97 5.66
CA ALA A 63 -12.31 26.54 6.38
C ALA A 63 -12.71 27.50 7.51
N ALA A 64 -11.77 28.28 8.06
CA ALA A 64 -12.05 29.31 9.06
C ALA A 64 -12.81 30.51 8.49
N THR A 65 -12.65 30.80 7.19
CA THR A 65 -13.31 31.93 6.51
C THR A 65 -14.48 31.50 5.62
N ALA A 66 -14.58 30.22 5.27
CA ALA A 66 -15.59 29.70 4.34
C ALA A 66 -16.98 29.53 4.97
N THR A 67 -18.03 29.86 4.21
CA THR A 67 -19.42 29.61 4.64
C THR A 67 -19.71 28.09 4.72
N PRO A 68 -20.74 27.67 5.46
CA PRO A 68 -21.17 26.27 5.49
C PRO A 68 -21.49 25.69 4.11
N GLU A 69 -22.10 26.47 3.22
CA GLU A 69 -22.45 26.09 1.85
C GLU A 69 -21.19 25.86 1.01
N GLN A 70 -20.22 26.76 1.11
CA GLN A 70 -18.92 26.61 0.45
C GLN A 70 -18.18 25.36 0.94
N ARG A 71 -18.24 25.07 2.24
CA ARG A 71 -17.69 23.84 2.83
C ARG A 71 -18.39 22.57 2.34
N LYS A 72 -19.71 22.61 2.16
CA LYS A 72 -20.48 21.49 1.60
C LYS A 72 -20.21 21.29 0.10
N ALA A 73 -20.00 22.37 -0.64
CA ALA A 73 -19.67 22.35 -2.06
C ALA A 73 -18.20 21.98 -2.34
N ALA A 74 -17.32 22.05 -1.34
CA ALA A 74 -15.91 21.68 -1.47
C ALA A 74 -15.76 20.23 -1.97
N GLY A 75 -15.15 20.10 -3.14
CA GLY A 75 -14.96 18.80 -3.78
C GLY A 75 -16.24 18.15 -4.35
N ALA A 76 -17.32 18.92 -4.50
CA ALA A 76 -18.54 18.49 -5.20
C ALA A 76 -18.52 18.81 -6.71
N GLY A 77 -17.44 19.43 -7.20
CA GLY A 77 -17.31 19.81 -8.61
C GLY A 77 -17.30 18.61 -9.56
N PRO A 78 -17.93 18.70 -10.75
CA PRO A 78 -18.03 17.59 -11.70
C PRO A 78 -16.66 17.09 -12.17
N GLY A 79 -15.67 17.99 -12.29
CA GLY A 79 -14.29 17.62 -12.62
C GLY A 79 -13.66 16.71 -11.57
N LEU A 80 -13.77 17.06 -10.27
CA LEU A 80 -13.24 16.21 -9.21
C LEU A 80 -13.99 14.88 -9.13
N LYS A 81 -15.32 14.88 -9.31
CA LYS A 81 -16.09 13.63 -9.36
C LYS A 81 -15.57 12.70 -10.45
N ARG A 82 -15.36 13.21 -11.66
CA ARG A 82 -14.80 12.44 -12.79
C ARG A 82 -13.41 11.91 -12.47
N LEU A 83 -12.54 12.74 -11.91
CA LEU A 83 -11.20 12.33 -11.49
C LEU A 83 -11.25 11.19 -10.47
N VAL A 84 -12.10 11.28 -9.44
CA VAL A 84 -12.25 10.24 -8.42
C VAL A 84 -12.76 8.93 -9.01
N VAL A 85 -13.74 8.98 -9.92
CA VAL A 85 -14.26 7.76 -10.58
C VAL A 85 -13.17 7.10 -11.41
N VAL A 86 -12.48 7.86 -12.27
CA VAL A 86 -11.42 7.32 -13.15
C VAL A 86 -10.26 6.79 -12.32
N HIS A 87 -9.80 7.54 -11.32
CA HIS A 87 -8.72 7.14 -10.42
C HIS A 87 -9.00 5.82 -9.72
N ASN A 88 -10.17 5.70 -9.08
CA ASN A 88 -10.55 4.46 -8.40
C ASN A 88 -10.73 3.30 -9.40
N LEU A 89 -11.31 3.54 -10.58
CA LEU A 89 -11.48 2.49 -11.58
C LEU A 89 -10.14 1.97 -12.10
N VAL A 90 -9.18 2.86 -12.37
CA VAL A 90 -7.82 2.49 -12.77
C VAL A 90 -7.17 1.61 -11.71
N LEU A 91 -7.25 2.00 -10.43
CA LEU A 91 -6.66 1.20 -9.34
C LEU A 91 -7.40 -0.12 -9.12
N ALA A 92 -8.72 -0.17 -9.31
CA ALA A 92 -9.48 -1.41 -9.24
C ALA A 92 -9.04 -2.40 -10.32
N VAL A 93 -8.95 -1.95 -11.58
CA VAL A 93 -8.53 -2.77 -12.72
C VAL A 93 -7.08 -3.20 -12.58
N TYR A 94 -6.18 -2.28 -12.24
CA TYR A 94 -4.76 -2.58 -12.03
C TYR A 94 -4.55 -3.61 -10.91
N SER A 95 -5.26 -3.46 -9.78
CA SER A 95 -5.16 -4.38 -8.66
C SER A 95 -5.72 -5.76 -9.01
N LEU A 96 -6.85 -5.81 -9.75
CA LEU A 96 -7.41 -7.08 -10.23
C LEU A 96 -6.47 -7.78 -11.21
N TRP A 97 -5.87 -7.04 -12.14
CA TRP A 97 -4.87 -7.58 -13.07
C TRP A 97 -3.65 -8.12 -12.33
N THR A 98 -3.12 -7.35 -11.38
CA THR A 98 -1.99 -7.77 -10.53
C THR A 98 -2.31 -9.09 -9.82
N PHE A 99 -3.50 -9.21 -9.22
CA PHE A 99 -3.92 -10.44 -8.55
C PHE A 99 -4.05 -11.60 -9.53
N ALA A 100 -4.79 -11.40 -10.64
CA ALA A 100 -5.11 -12.44 -11.60
C ALA A 100 -3.89 -12.98 -12.35
N ASP A 101 -2.91 -12.13 -12.66
CA ASP A 101 -1.67 -12.53 -13.33
C ASP A 101 -0.64 -13.11 -12.35
N PHE A 102 -0.62 -12.65 -11.09
CA PHE A 102 0.31 -13.14 -10.06
C PHE A 102 -0.13 -14.47 -9.44
N PHE A 103 -1.44 -14.69 -9.27
CA PHE A 103 -1.99 -15.89 -8.61
C PHE A 103 -1.50 -17.22 -9.21
N PRO A 104 -1.54 -17.44 -10.54
CA PRO A 104 -1.07 -18.70 -11.12
C PRO A 104 0.41 -18.95 -10.84
N ALA A 105 1.25 -17.91 -10.82
CA ALA A 105 2.67 -18.06 -10.52
C ALA A 105 2.92 -18.47 -9.06
N VAL A 106 2.13 -17.95 -8.12
CA VAL A 106 2.17 -18.38 -6.71
C VAL A 106 1.77 -19.85 -6.58
N VAL A 107 0.65 -20.25 -7.20
CA VAL A 107 0.16 -21.64 -7.20
C VAL A 107 1.20 -22.58 -7.81
N GLN A 108 1.76 -22.21 -8.96
CA GLN A 108 2.76 -23.01 -9.65
C GLN A 108 4.02 -23.18 -8.81
N ASN A 109 4.52 -22.11 -8.18
CA ASN A 109 5.67 -22.17 -7.29
C ASN A 109 5.44 -23.12 -6.09
N VAL A 110 4.24 -23.06 -5.49
CA VAL A 110 3.84 -24.00 -4.42
C VAL A 110 3.73 -25.43 -4.94
N SER A 111 3.21 -25.66 -6.14
CA SER A 111 3.13 -27.00 -6.72
C SER A 111 4.49 -27.61 -7.06
N GLU A 112 5.43 -26.79 -7.53
CA GLU A 112 6.77 -27.23 -7.97
C GLU A 112 7.72 -27.45 -6.78
N HIS A 113 7.57 -26.67 -5.69
CA HIS A 113 8.55 -26.60 -4.60
C HIS A 113 7.94 -26.76 -3.20
N GLY A 114 6.65 -27.13 -3.12
CA GLY A 114 5.90 -27.28 -1.88
C GLY A 114 5.66 -25.96 -1.15
N LEU A 115 5.07 -26.04 0.05
CA LEU A 115 4.79 -24.87 0.87
C LEU A 115 6.05 -24.09 1.23
N LYS A 116 7.17 -24.78 1.50
CA LYS A 116 8.46 -24.12 1.76
C LYS A 116 8.90 -23.27 0.55
N GLY A 117 8.70 -23.76 -0.67
CA GLY A 117 8.91 -22.98 -1.89
C GLY A 117 8.03 -21.75 -1.97
N GLY A 118 6.75 -21.86 -1.58
CA GLY A 118 5.82 -20.73 -1.50
C GLY A 118 6.26 -19.61 -0.54
N PHE A 119 6.80 -19.96 0.63
CA PHE A 119 7.27 -18.96 1.60
C PHE A 119 8.66 -18.42 1.28
N CYS A 120 9.58 -19.29 0.87
CA CYS A 120 11.01 -18.98 0.85
C CYS A 120 11.56 -18.75 -0.55
N ASP A 121 10.84 -19.17 -1.59
CA ASP A 121 11.26 -19.10 -2.99
C ASP A 121 12.76 -19.42 -3.19
N SER A 122 13.26 -20.48 -2.55
CA SER A 122 14.70 -20.74 -2.48
C SER A 122 15.33 -20.99 -3.85
N GLN A 123 14.51 -21.39 -4.82
CA GLN A 123 14.88 -21.59 -6.22
C GLN A 123 14.76 -20.33 -7.08
N TRP A 124 14.30 -19.20 -6.52
CA TRP A 124 14.05 -17.94 -7.21
C TRP A 124 13.05 -18.06 -8.37
N THR A 125 12.19 -19.07 -8.31
CA THR A 125 11.22 -19.39 -9.36
C THR A 125 10.15 -18.32 -9.41
N LEU A 126 9.55 -17.96 -8.28
CA LEU A 126 8.53 -16.91 -8.22
C LEU A 126 9.13 -15.54 -8.54
N TRP A 127 10.31 -15.25 -8.00
CA TRP A 127 11.07 -14.02 -8.25
C TRP A 127 11.26 -13.76 -9.73
N ASN A 128 11.89 -14.70 -10.43
CA ASN A 128 12.20 -14.55 -11.84
C ASN A 128 10.96 -14.60 -12.73
N ARG A 129 9.96 -15.44 -12.39
CA ARG A 129 8.76 -15.62 -13.20
C ARG A 129 7.83 -14.42 -13.16
N LYS A 130 7.56 -13.85 -11.98
CA LYS A 130 6.60 -12.73 -11.84
C LYS A 130 6.93 -11.71 -10.77
N LEU A 131 7.53 -12.09 -9.64
CA LEU A 131 7.63 -11.20 -8.47
C LEU A 131 8.59 -10.04 -8.67
N LEU A 132 9.63 -10.14 -9.51
CA LEU A 132 10.43 -8.96 -9.89
C LEU A 132 9.58 -7.88 -10.57
N ALA A 133 8.84 -8.27 -11.63
CA ALA A 133 8.02 -7.34 -12.39
C ALA A 133 6.84 -6.81 -11.56
N HIS A 134 6.12 -7.70 -10.88
CA HIS A 134 4.95 -7.34 -10.07
C HIS A 134 5.36 -6.57 -8.82
N GLY A 135 6.41 -6.99 -8.11
CA GLY A 135 6.93 -6.28 -6.95
C GLY A 135 7.36 -4.85 -7.30
N PHE A 136 7.97 -4.65 -8.47
CA PHE A 136 8.37 -3.32 -8.92
C PHE A 136 7.17 -2.46 -9.36
N LEU A 137 6.27 -2.98 -10.20
CA LEU A 137 5.07 -2.23 -10.59
C LEU A 137 4.19 -1.90 -9.38
N PHE A 138 4.07 -2.83 -8.44
CA PHE A 138 3.30 -2.64 -7.22
C PHE A 138 3.94 -1.60 -6.31
N TYR A 139 5.28 -1.53 -6.27
CA TYR A 139 5.98 -0.43 -5.62
C TYR A 139 5.67 0.92 -6.26
N LEU A 140 5.69 1.01 -7.60
CA LEU A 140 5.32 2.24 -8.30
C LEU A 140 3.87 2.65 -8.03
N SER A 141 2.94 1.69 -7.96
CA SER A 141 1.53 1.98 -7.68
C SER A 141 1.32 2.61 -6.30
N LYS A 142 2.16 2.30 -5.30
CA LYS A 142 2.07 2.95 -3.97
C LYS A 142 2.31 4.47 -4.03
N TYR A 143 3.15 4.96 -4.95
CA TYR A 143 3.28 6.41 -5.19
C TYR A 143 2.04 6.99 -5.87
N TYR A 144 1.49 6.27 -6.86
CA TYR A 144 0.27 6.68 -7.53
C TYR A 144 -0.90 6.82 -6.54
N GLU A 145 -0.98 5.92 -5.55
CA GLU A 145 -1.95 5.94 -4.48
C GLU A 145 -1.85 7.18 -3.56
N PHE A 146 -0.79 8.00 -3.64
CA PHE A 146 -0.79 9.32 -2.98
C PHE A 146 -1.91 10.24 -3.47
N ILE A 147 -2.41 10.03 -4.69
CA ILE A 147 -3.57 10.74 -5.23
C ILE A 147 -4.82 10.53 -4.36
N ASP A 148 -4.97 9.39 -3.66
CA ASP A 148 -6.07 9.18 -2.70
C ASP A 148 -6.05 10.26 -1.62
N THR A 149 -4.86 10.57 -1.13
CA THR A 149 -4.68 11.60 -0.11
C THR A 149 -4.97 12.99 -0.67
N ALA A 150 -4.51 13.27 -1.90
CA ALA A 150 -4.83 14.52 -2.59
C ALA A 150 -6.34 14.70 -2.80
N ILE A 151 -7.06 13.63 -3.15
CA ILE A 151 -8.53 13.63 -3.28
C ILE A 151 -9.21 13.96 -1.95
N ILE A 152 -8.74 13.38 -0.83
CA ILE A 152 -9.28 13.66 0.51
C ILE A 152 -9.09 15.15 0.85
N LEU A 153 -7.89 15.67 0.61
CA LEU A 153 -7.54 17.07 0.86
C LEU A 153 -8.30 18.04 -0.05
N ALA A 154 -8.48 17.70 -1.33
CA ALA A 154 -9.28 18.49 -2.27
C ALA A 154 -10.77 18.57 -1.88
N LYS A 155 -11.26 17.59 -1.12
CA LYS A 155 -12.60 17.61 -0.50
C LYS A 155 -12.65 18.38 0.82
N GLY A 156 -11.59 19.10 1.18
CA GLY A 156 -11.48 19.87 2.42
C GLY A 156 -11.39 19.00 3.69
N ARG A 157 -11.13 17.70 3.55
CA ARG A 157 -11.06 16.76 4.68
C ARG A 157 -9.60 16.52 5.07
N PRO A 158 -9.29 16.33 6.37
CA PRO A 158 -7.97 15.92 6.78
C PRO A 158 -7.69 14.48 6.32
N ALA A 159 -6.45 14.18 5.93
CA ALA A 159 -6.03 12.84 5.52
C ALA A 159 -6.06 11.86 6.70
N GLY A 160 -5.66 12.33 7.88
CA GLY A 160 -5.60 11.54 9.09
C GLY A 160 -4.37 10.63 9.19
N ARG A 161 -4.12 10.12 10.40
CA ARG A 161 -2.94 9.31 10.71
C ARG A 161 -2.92 7.98 9.97
N LEU A 162 -4.07 7.30 9.86
CA LEU A 162 -4.14 5.99 9.19
C LEU A 162 -3.71 6.11 7.72
N GLN A 163 -4.27 7.08 6.99
CA GLN A 163 -3.95 7.33 5.58
C GLN A 163 -2.46 7.65 5.40
N THR A 164 -1.95 8.64 6.13
CA THR A 164 -0.57 9.11 5.96
C THR A 164 0.47 8.08 6.38
N PHE A 165 0.23 7.35 7.47
CA PHE A 165 1.10 6.25 7.91
C PHE A 165 1.09 5.09 6.91
N HIS A 166 -0.09 4.67 6.45
CA HIS A 166 -0.21 3.57 5.50
C HIS A 166 0.46 3.88 4.17
N HIS A 167 0.16 5.03 3.55
CA HIS A 167 0.70 5.33 2.22
C HIS A 167 2.22 5.57 2.24
N SER A 168 2.75 6.28 3.25
CA SER A 168 4.20 6.45 3.38
C SER A 168 4.91 5.13 3.73
N GLY A 169 4.35 4.36 4.66
CA GLY A 169 4.89 3.06 5.05
C GLY A 169 4.84 2.03 3.92
N ALA A 170 3.77 2.01 3.11
CA ALA A 170 3.65 1.11 1.96
C ALA A 170 4.73 1.37 0.91
N VAL A 171 5.03 2.64 0.59
CA VAL A 171 6.14 3.00 -0.30
C VAL A 171 7.47 2.50 0.26
N PHE A 172 7.73 2.73 1.55
CA PHE A 172 8.97 2.31 2.20
C PHE A 172 9.14 0.79 2.23
N ILE A 173 8.11 0.04 2.66
CA ILE A 173 8.15 -1.42 2.76
C ILE A 173 8.27 -2.06 1.38
N MET A 174 7.53 -1.56 0.38
CA MET A 174 7.65 -2.09 -0.98
C MET A 174 9.04 -1.85 -1.56
N TRP A 175 9.62 -0.67 -1.34
CA TRP A 175 11.02 -0.42 -1.72
C TRP A 175 11.97 -1.38 -0.98
N PHE A 176 11.89 -1.44 0.35
CA PHE A 176 12.85 -2.20 1.15
C PHE A 176 12.80 -3.69 0.79
N GLY A 177 11.61 -4.25 0.63
CA GLY A 177 11.41 -5.65 0.25
C GLY A 177 11.97 -5.97 -1.15
N ASN A 178 11.75 -5.09 -2.13
CA ASN A 178 12.37 -5.23 -3.46
C ASN A 178 13.89 -5.07 -3.39
N TYR A 179 14.39 -4.15 -2.57
CA TYR A 179 15.82 -3.83 -2.43
C TYR A 179 16.61 -5.01 -1.85
N VAL A 180 16.09 -5.65 -0.79
CA VAL A 180 16.68 -6.87 -0.21
C VAL A 180 16.23 -8.16 -0.92
N GLN A 181 15.43 -8.03 -1.98
CA GLN A 181 14.91 -9.13 -2.78
C GLN A 181 14.23 -10.22 -1.94
N SER A 182 13.38 -9.80 -0.99
CA SER A 182 12.74 -10.71 -0.04
C SER A 182 11.50 -11.36 -0.65
N PRO A 183 11.40 -12.70 -0.72
CA PRO A 183 10.22 -13.40 -1.23
C PRO A 183 8.96 -13.17 -0.39
N TYR A 184 9.10 -12.79 0.88
CA TYR A 184 7.98 -12.38 1.74
C TYR A 184 7.17 -11.20 1.17
N LEU A 185 7.75 -10.41 0.26
CA LEU A 185 7.04 -9.38 -0.49
C LEU A 185 5.86 -9.95 -1.32
N SER A 186 5.93 -11.21 -1.74
CA SER A 186 4.87 -11.87 -2.52
C SER A 186 3.52 -11.86 -1.80
N PHE A 187 3.50 -12.05 -0.47
CA PHE A 187 2.28 -12.00 0.33
C PHE A 187 1.66 -10.61 0.32
N PHE A 188 2.49 -9.57 0.40
CA PHE A 188 2.00 -8.19 0.30
C PHE A 188 1.38 -7.94 -1.08
N VAL A 189 2.08 -8.27 -2.16
CA VAL A 189 1.55 -8.09 -3.53
C VAL A 189 0.25 -8.88 -3.73
N PHE A 190 0.23 -10.14 -3.31
CA PHE A 190 -0.89 -11.05 -3.50
C PHE A 190 -2.14 -10.64 -2.70
N GLU A 191 -2.01 -10.47 -1.39
CA GLU A 191 -3.15 -10.16 -0.52
C GLU A 191 -3.66 -8.73 -0.74
N ASN A 192 -2.75 -7.77 -0.88
CA ASN A 192 -3.16 -6.38 -1.04
C ASN A 192 -3.83 -6.14 -2.38
N SER A 193 -3.40 -6.82 -3.47
CA SER A 193 -4.01 -6.66 -4.78
C SER A 193 -5.48 -7.13 -4.84
N ILE A 194 -5.84 -8.25 -4.19
CA ILE A 194 -7.25 -8.66 -4.09
C ILE A 194 -8.07 -7.69 -3.23
N ILE A 195 -7.54 -7.28 -2.08
CA ILE A 195 -8.26 -6.36 -1.18
C ILE A 195 -8.40 -4.96 -1.82
N HIS A 196 -7.37 -4.46 -2.51
CA HIS A 196 -7.41 -3.18 -3.23
C HIS A 196 -8.38 -3.24 -4.41
N SER A 197 -8.44 -4.36 -5.14
CA SER A 197 -9.46 -4.55 -6.18
C SER A 197 -10.88 -4.38 -5.63
N LEU A 198 -11.19 -5.04 -4.50
CA LEU A 198 -12.49 -4.92 -3.84
C LEU A 198 -12.74 -3.50 -3.30
N MET A 199 -11.74 -2.89 -2.65
CA MET A 199 -11.85 -1.57 -2.06
C MET A 199 -12.06 -0.47 -3.10
N TYR A 200 -11.25 -0.45 -4.16
CA TYR A 200 -11.38 0.56 -5.21
C TYR A 200 -12.62 0.34 -6.08
N THR A 201 -13.09 -0.90 -6.25
CA THR A 201 -14.40 -1.17 -6.86
C THR A 201 -15.51 -0.56 -6.00
N TYR A 202 -15.49 -0.79 -4.68
CA TYR A 202 -16.43 -0.18 -3.74
C TYR A 202 -16.39 1.36 -3.85
N TYR A 203 -15.21 1.97 -3.87
CA TYR A 203 -15.07 3.43 -3.99
C TYR A 203 -15.52 3.97 -5.34
N THR A 204 -15.27 3.26 -6.44
CA THR A 204 -15.77 3.61 -7.78
C THR A 204 -17.30 3.66 -7.77
N LEU A 205 -17.96 2.62 -7.26
CA LEU A 205 -19.41 2.57 -7.15
C LEU A 205 -19.97 3.71 -6.28
N THR A 206 -19.33 4.00 -5.14
CA THR A 206 -19.76 5.14 -4.31
C THR A 206 -19.58 6.49 -5.00
N ALA A 207 -18.51 6.66 -5.79
CA ALA A 207 -18.25 7.90 -6.53
C ALA A 207 -19.23 8.11 -7.70
N LEU A 208 -19.76 7.02 -8.27
CA LEU A 208 -20.85 7.05 -9.25
C LEU A 208 -22.22 7.38 -8.62
N GLY A 209 -22.34 7.29 -7.30
CA GLY A 209 -23.56 7.61 -6.54
C GLY A 209 -24.31 6.40 -6.00
N PHE A 210 -23.81 5.18 -6.23
CA PHE A 210 -24.36 3.98 -5.63
C PHE A 210 -24.04 3.90 -4.13
N LYS A 211 -24.84 3.12 -3.40
CA LYS A 211 -24.64 2.85 -1.96
C LYS A 211 -24.44 1.35 -1.71
N PRO A 212 -23.34 0.76 -2.21
CA PRO A 212 -23.09 -0.67 -2.04
C PRO A 212 -23.06 -1.04 -0.54
N PRO A 213 -23.71 -2.16 -0.15
CA PRO A 213 -23.62 -2.67 1.22
C PRO A 213 -22.21 -3.22 1.49
N GLY A 214 -21.93 -3.60 2.75
CA GLY A 214 -20.70 -4.35 3.07
C GLY A 214 -19.45 -3.52 3.36
N LYS A 215 -19.55 -2.20 3.59
CA LYS A 215 -18.40 -1.37 4.01
C LYS A 215 -17.67 -1.94 5.24
N GLN A 216 -18.42 -2.45 6.22
CA GLN A 216 -17.88 -3.07 7.41
C GLN A 216 -17.20 -4.41 7.12
N ILE A 217 -17.78 -5.22 6.22
CA ILE A 217 -17.18 -6.47 5.75
C ILE A 217 -15.85 -6.18 5.06
N LEU A 218 -15.81 -5.18 4.17
CA LEU A 218 -14.58 -4.75 3.50
C LEU A 218 -13.51 -4.31 4.50
N THR A 219 -13.89 -3.54 5.53
CA THR A 219 -12.97 -3.18 6.62
C THR A 219 -12.48 -4.41 7.38
N GLY A 220 -13.35 -5.40 7.61
CA GLY A 220 -12.99 -6.68 8.20
C GLY A 220 -11.98 -7.45 7.36
N LEU A 221 -12.20 -7.56 6.04
CA LEU A 221 -11.26 -8.17 5.11
C LEU A 221 -9.90 -7.44 5.09
N GLN A 222 -9.91 -6.11 5.15
CA GLN A 222 -8.69 -5.31 5.25
C GLN A 222 -7.91 -5.56 6.56
N ILE A 223 -8.58 -5.87 7.67
CA ILE A 223 -7.92 -6.24 8.92
C ILE A 223 -7.41 -7.68 8.84
N SER A 224 -8.22 -8.60 8.29
CA SER A 224 -7.86 -10.01 8.15
C SER A 224 -6.60 -10.22 7.30
N GLN A 225 -6.41 -9.48 6.19
CA GLN A 225 -5.16 -9.56 5.41
C GLN A 225 -3.92 -9.29 6.28
N PHE A 226 -3.98 -8.34 7.23
CA PHE A 226 -2.82 -8.04 8.05
C PHE A 226 -2.48 -9.18 9.01
N TYR A 227 -3.47 -9.91 9.51
CA TYR A 227 -3.23 -11.11 10.30
C TYR A 227 -2.66 -12.25 9.46
N ILE A 228 -3.15 -12.44 8.23
CA ILE A 228 -2.62 -13.46 7.31
C ILE A 228 -1.16 -13.13 6.95
N ALA A 229 -0.87 -11.89 6.54
CA ALA A 229 0.48 -11.42 6.28
C ALA A 229 1.40 -11.55 7.51
N LEU A 230 0.92 -11.24 8.72
CA LEU A 230 1.68 -11.42 9.96
C LEU A 230 2.03 -12.89 10.18
N SER A 231 1.06 -13.80 10.07
CA SER A 231 1.30 -15.24 10.18
C SER A 231 2.30 -15.73 9.14
N ALA A 232 2.19 -15.26 7.89
CA ALA A 232 3.14 -15.59 6.84
C ALA A 232 4.56 -15.11 7.16
N GLY A 233 4.71 -13.92 7.74
CA GLY A 233 6.00 -13.37 8.17
C GLY A 233 6.64 -14.16 9.29
N LEU A 234 5.84 -14.62 10.26
CA LEU A 234 6.32 -15.49 11.33
C LEU A 234 6.81 -16.84 10.78
N VAL A 235 6.05 -17.46 9.87
CA VAL A 235 6.47 -18.71 9.21
C VAL A 235 7.76 -18.49 8.41
N TYR A 236 7.81 -17.44 7.59
CA TYR A 236 8.98 -17.10 6.79
C TYR A 236 10.23 -16.86 7.65
N GLY A 237 10.09 -16.22 8.81
CA GLY A 237 11.20 -15.97 9.75
C GLY A 237 11.66 -17.20 10.54
N LEU A 238 10.79 -18.18 10.74
CA LEU A 238 11.11 -19.40 11.50
C LEU A 238 11.64 -20.54 10.61
N LEU A 239 11.39 -20.50 9.30
CA LEU A 239 11.84 -21.55 8.38
C LEU A 239 13.35 -21.48 8.12
N PRO A 240 14.12 -22.55 8.38
CA PRO A 240 15.56 -22.56 8.17
C PRO A 240 15.95 -22.37 6.70
N GLY A 241 16.90 -21.47 6.46
CA GLY A 241 17.48 -21.20 5.14
C GLY A 241 16.61 -20.35 4.21
N CYS A 242 15.58 -19.68 4.73
CA CYS A 242 14.66 -18.87 3.93
C CYS A 242 15.07 -17.40 3.81
N GLN A 243 15.94 -16.92 4.71
CA GLN A 243 16.33 -15.52 4.79
C GLN A 243 17.84 -15.37 4.92
N ASP A 244 18.39 -14.37 4.27
CA ASP A 244 19.68 -13.80 4.65
C ASP A 244 19.51 -12.66 5.68
N ARG A 245 20.63 -12.13 6.18
CA ARG A 245 20.63 -11.11 7.23
C ARG A 245 19.86 -9.83 6.82
N PRO A 246 20.05 -9.24 5.62
CA PRO A 246 19.20 -8.14 5.15
C PRO A 246 17.70 -8.46 5.11
N GLN A 247 17.32 -9.65 4.63
CA GLN A 247 15.92 -10.09 4.57
C GLN A 247 15.32 -10.30 5.97
N THR A 248 16.11 -10.73 6.95
CA THR A 248 15.68 -10.80 8.35
C THR A 248 15.37 -9.41 8.91
N VAL A 249 16.22 -8.41 8.63
CA VAL A 249 15.94 -7.02 9.05
C VAL A 249 14.67 -6.51 8.40
N PHE A 250 14.49 -6.74 7.09
CA PHE A 250 13.24 -6.41 6.40
C PHE A 250 12.02 -7.08 7.05
N THR A 251 12.13 -8.35 7.40
CA THR A 251 11.02 -9.11 8.02
C THR A 251 10.58 -8.47 9.33
N TYR A 252 11.52 -8.12 10.22
CA TYR A 252 11.17 -7.44 11.49
C TYR A 252 10.54 -6.08 11.27
N VAL A 253 11.07 -5.29 10.33
CA VAL A 253 10.53 -3.97 9.99
C VAL A 253 9.13 -4.09 9.39
N PHE A 254 8.90 -5.08 8.53
CA PHE A 254 7.60 -5.30 7.92
C PHE A 254 6.58 -5.81 8.94
N ILE A 255 6.95 -6.73 9.84
CA ILE A 255 6.09 -7.16 10.96
C ILE A 255 5.71 -5.97 11.85
N ALA A 256 6.66 -5.11 12.22
CA ALA A 256 6.38 -3.92 13.03
C ALA A 256 5.39 -2.97 12.32
N TYR A 257 5.55 -2.79 11.01
CA TYR A 257 4.62 -2.02 10.20
C TYR A 257 3.20 -2.63 10.18
N ILE A 258 3.10 -3.94 9.96
CA ILE A 258 1.81 -4.67 9.97
C ILE A 258 1.12 -4.54 11.32
N LEU A 259 1.84 -4.68 12.44
CA LEU A 259 1.27 -4.54 13.79
C LEU A 259 0.68 -3.14 14.03
N GLU A 260 1.36 -2.09 13.58
CA GLU A 260 0.83 -0.72 13.67
C GLU A 260 -0.39 -0.52 12.75
N LEU A 261 -0.42 -1.12 11.56
CA LEU A 261 -1.62 -1.10 10.70
C LEU A 261 -2.80 -1.82 11.34
N ILE A 262 -2.60 -3.00 11.94
CA ILE A 262 -3.65 -3.72 12.68
C ILE A 262 -4.23 -2.80 13.76
N ARG A 263 -3.37 -2.13 14.53
CA ARG A 263 -3.78 -1.19 15.59
C ARG A 263 -4.60 -0.03 15.03
N LEU A 264 -4.14 0.60 13.96
CA LEU A 264 -4.80 1.76 13.34
C LEU A 264 -6.14 1.39 12.68
N PHE A 265 -6.21 0.28 11.95
CA PHE A 265 -7.45 -0.18 11.33
C PHE A 265 -8.47 -0.66 12.38
N THR A 266 -8.01 -1.32 13.44
CA THR A 266 -8.89 -1.71 14.56
C THR A 266 -9.45 -0.46 15.26
N GLN A 267 -8.61 0.56 15.47
CA GLN A 267 -9.08 1.84 16.02
C GLN A 267 -10.11 2.51 15.10
N PHE A 268 -9.87 2.52 13.79
CA PHE A 268 -10.81 3.04 12.80
C PHE A 268 -12.14 2.27 12.82
N ALA A 269 -12.09 0.94 12.85
CA ALA A 269 -13.28 0.09 12.87
C ALA A 269 -14.11 0.31 14.13
N ARG A 270 -13.47 0.36 15.32
CA ARG A 270 -14.14 0.65 16.59
C ARG A 270 -14.80 2.02 16.58
N LYS A 271 -14.11 3.04 16.07
CA LYS A 271 -14.67 4.40 15.97
C LYS A 271 -15.84 4.51 14.98
N THR A 272 -15.81 3.73 13.90
CA THR A 272 -16.79 3.83 12.81
C THR A 272 -18.03 2.97 13.04
N TYR A 273 -17.84 1.76 13.57
CA TYR A 273 -18.86 0.72 13.66
C TYR A 273 -19.18 0.29 15.10
N GLY A 274 -18.38 0.70 16.08
CA GLY A 274 -18.61 0.40 17.49
C GLY A 274 -19.87 1.09 18.03
N PRO A 275 -20.34 0.66 19.23
CA PRO A 275 -21.46 1.30 19.90
C PRO A 275 -21.18 2.80 20.09
N LYS A 276 -22.15 3.65 19.72
CA LYS A 276 -22.04 5.09 19.94
C LYS A 276 -22.48 5.42 21.37
N PRO A 277 -21.77 6.32 22.07
CA PRO A 277 -22.23 6.83 23.36
C PRO A 277 -23.63 7.44 23.21
N ALA A 278 -24.48 7.30 24.23
CA ALA A 278 -25.87 7.78 24.21
C ALA A 278 -26.00 9.28 23.85
N ALA A 279 -25.00 10.10 24.19
CA ALA A 279 -24.94 11.53 23.87
C ALA A 279 -24.88 11.83 22.36
N ASP A 280 -24.20 10.98 21.57
CA ASP A 280 -24.09 11.15 20.10
C ASP A 280 -25.37 10.75 19.35
N VAL A 281 -26.24 9.96 19.99
CA VAL A 281 -27.54 9.54 19.45
C VAL A 281 -28.58 10.62 19.65
N ALA A 282 -28.53 11.34 20.78
CA ALA A 282 -29.43 12.45 21.08
C ALA A 282 -29.23 13.64 20.13
N GLY A 283 -27.98 14.03 19.84
CA GLY A 283 -27.67 15.16 18.95
C GLY A 283 -28.04 14.96 17.46
N LYS A 284 -28.34 13.73 17.04
CA LYS A 284 -28.77 13.42 15.66
C LYS A 284 -30.28 13.43 15.45
N LYS A 285 -31.08 13.45 16.53
CA LYS A 285 -32.56 13.54 16.44
C LYS A 285 -33.05 15.00 16.41
N THR A 286 -32.16 15.97 16.61
CA THR A 286 -32.47 17.40 16.71
C THR A 286 -31.91 18.24 15.54
N GLN A 287 -31.40 17.60 14.48
CA GLN A 287 -30.99 18.24 13.22
C GLN A 287 -31.75 17.66 12.04
#